data_AF-A3JI00-F1
#
_entry.id   AF-A3JI00-F1
#
_cell.length_a   1.000
_cell.length_b   1.000
_cell.length_c   1.000
_cell.angle_alpha   90.00
_cell.angle_beta   90.00
_cell.angle_gamma   90.00
#
_symmetry.space_group_name_H-M   'P 1'
#
loop_
_entity.id
_entity.type
_entity.pdbx_description
1 polymer ?
#
loop_
_entity_poly.entity_id
_entity_poly.type
_entity_poly.pdbx_seq_one_letter_code
_entity_poly.pdbx_strand_id
1 'polypeptide(L)'
;MFSGLRPGEKLFEELLIGDDPQGTAHPRIMMAREVCMIWPEVEDTVKQLQHASQVSDCEGVLSILKTAPTGFAPNGGVGDLVWNLNPRPLVADKADKAGTVGKAGTDLKSVPRRKLK
;
A
#
# COMPACT_ATOMS: atom_id res chain seq x y z
N MET A 1 -22.37 -29.10 -12.90
CA MET A 1 -21.77 -27.92 -13.56
C MET A 1 -21.06 -27.13 -12.48
N PHE A 2 -19.76 -26.86 -12.62
CA PHE A 2 -19.00 -26.04 -11.68
C PHE A 2 -18.75 -24.68 -12.34
N SER A 3 -19.08 -23.58 -11.65
CA SER A 3 -19.08 -22.21 -12.21
C SER A 3 -17.78 -21.41 -11.99
N GLY A 4 -16.71 -22.05 -11.51
CA GLY A 4 -15.45 -21.38 -11.20
C GLY A 4 -15.51 -20.47 -9.96
N LEU A 5 -14.38 -19.84 -9.65
CA LEU A 5 -14.22 -18.88 -8.56
C LEU A 5 -14.67 -17.49 -9.00
N ARG A 6 -15.30 -16.73 -8.10
CA ARG A 6 -15.66 -15.33 -8.34
C ARG A 6 -14.44 -14.41 -8.23
N PRO A 7 -14.46 -13.23 -8.85
CA PRO A 7 -13.39 -12.24 -8.71
C PRO A 7 -13.16 -11.92 -7.22
N GLY A 8 -11.91 -12.12 -6.76
CA GLY A 8 -11.52 -11.93 -5.36
C GLY A 8 -11.64 -13.16 -4.47
N GLU A 9 -12.20 -14.28 -4.95
CA GLU A 9 -12.22 -15.54 -4.17
C GLU A 9 -10.86 -16.25 -4.24
N LYS A 10 -10.43 -16.83 -3.11
CA LYS A 10 -9.28 -17.71 -3.01
C LYS A 10 -9.75 -19.17 -2.97
N LEU A 11 -8.97 -20.06 -3.57
CA LEU A 11 -9.25 -21.50 -3.54
C LEU A 11 -8.95 -22.12 -2.16
N PHE A 12 -7.93 -21.58 -1.49
CA PHE A 12 -7.51 -21.94 -0.16
C PHE A 12 -7.24 -20.67 0.64
N GLU A 13 -7.74 -20.64 1.87
CA GLU A 13 -7.44 -19.57 2.82
C GLU A 13 -6.09 -19.82 3.51
N GLU A 14 -5.55 -18.77 4.11
CA GLU A 14 -4.29 -18.83 4.86
C GLU A 14 -4.51 -19.47 6.24
N LEU A 15 -3.49 -20.18 6.73
CA LEU A 15 -3.53 -20.79 8.05
C LEU A 15 -3.36 -19.71 9.12
N LEU A 16 -4.32 -19.59 10.05
CA LEU A 16 -4.29 -18.60 11.15
C LEU A 16 -3.13 -18.79 12.14
N ILE A 17 -2.45 -19.94 12.10
CA ILE A 17 -1.36 -20.36 12.98
C ILE A 17 -0.11 -20.53 12.11
N GLY A 18 0.21 -19.51 11.33
CA GLY A 18 1.46 -19.40 10.57
C GLY A 18 2.51 -18.60 11.36
N ASP A 19 3.79 -18.78 11.00
CA ASP A 19 4.91 -17.92 11.44
C ASP A 19 5.12 -17.79 12.97
N ASP A 20 5.66 -18.85 13.58
CA ASP A 20 6.07 -18.89 15.01
C ASP A 20 4.99 -18.45 16.03
N PRO A 21 3.84 -19.14 16.05
CA PRO A 21 2.74 -18.84 16.96
C PRO A 21 3.13 -19.13 18.42
N GLN A 22 2.83 -18.19 19.32
CA GLN A 22 3.14 -18.34 20.74
C GLN A 22 2.02 -19.06 21.47
N GLY A 23 2.38 -20.05 22.29
CA GLY A 23 1.41 -20.78 23.10
C GLY A 23 0.74 -19.88 24.15
N THR A 24 -0.52 -20.17 24.45
CA THR A 24 -1.20 -19.63 25.65
C THR A 24 -1.41 -20.74 26.68
N ALA A 25 -2.00 -20.41 27.83
CA ALA A 25 -2.37 -21.39 28.84
C ALA A 25 -3.35 -22.46 28.33
N HIS A 26 -4.13 -22.16 27.29
CA HIS A 26 -5.07 -23.12 26.70
C HIS A 26 -4.47 -23.78 25.46
N PRO A 27 -4.44 -25.12 25.36
CA PRO A 27 -3.77 -25.87 24.27
C PRO A 27 -4.40 -25.72 22.87
N ARG A 28 -5.45 -24.90 22.73
CA ARG A 28 -6.15 -24.62 21.46
C ARG A 28 -6.17 -23.14 21.12
N ILE A 29 -5.54 -22.31 21.94
CA ILE A 29 -5.45 -20.87 21.75
C ILE A 29 -3.96 -20.57 21.58
N MET A 30 -3.62 -20.05 20.41
CA MET A 30 -2.26 -19.62 20.08
C MET A 30 -2.30 -18.15 19.69
N MET A 31 -1.24 -17.41 20.01
CA MET A 31 -1.08 -16.00 19.66
C MET A 31 -0.28 -15.90 18.37
N ALA A 32 -0.89 -15.35 17.32
CA ALA A 32 -0.20 -15.02 16.08
C ALA A 32 0.72 -13.80 16.27
N ARG A 33 1.79 -13.73 15.48
CA ARG A 33 2.66 -12.57 15.40
C ARG A 33 2.54 -11.94 14.03
N GLU A 34 1.92 -10.78 14.01
CA GLU A 34 1.62 -10.06 12.78
C GLU A 34 2.47 -8.79 12.66
N VAL A 35 2.68 -8.36 11.42
CA VAL A 35 3.26 -7.05 11.14
C VAL A 35 2.27 -5.99 11.62
N CYS A 36 2.77 -4.99 12.33
CA CYS A 36 1.98 -3.86 12.81
C CYS A 36 2.60 -2.54 12.38
N MET A 37 1.75 -1.53 12.30
CA MET A 37 2.13 -0.16 11.94
C MET A 37 1.95 0.75 13.16
N ILE A 38 2.79 1.76 13.30
CA ILE A 38 2.65 2.73 14.40
C ILE A 38 1.42 3.63 14.16
N TRP A 39 0.80 4.10 15.24
CA TRP A 39 -0.43 4.88 15.17
C TRP A 39 -0.39 6.08 14.20
N PRO A 40 0.67 6.91 14.16
CA PRO A 40 0.71 8.05 13.24
C PRO A 40 0.63 7.64 11.76
N GLU A 41 1.33 6.56 11.38
CA GLU A 41 1.31 6.04 10.01
C GLU A 41 -0.07 5.46 9.67
N VAL A 42 -0.74 4.81 10.63
CA VAL A 42 -2.10 4.29 10.45
C VAL A 42 -3.06 5.45 10.22
N GLU A 43 -2.98 6.49 11.05
CA GLU A 43 -3.83 7.67 10.95
C GLU A 43 -3.66 8.37 9.59
N ASP A 44 -2.43 8.54 9.13
CA ASP A 44 -2.13 9.14 7.82
C ASP A 44 -2.64 8.27 6.66
N THR A 45 -2.45 6.95 6.75
CA THR A 45 -2.96 5.99 5.74
C THR A 45 -4.50 6.04 5.66
N VAL A 46 -5.18 6.11 6.80
CA VAL A 46 -6.65 6.21 6.86
C VAL A 46 -7.13 7.53 6.28
N LYS A 47 -6.46 8.66 6.57
CA LYS A 47 -6.80 9.97 5.96
C LYS A 47 -6.67 9.94 4.44
N GLN A 48 -5.60 9.36 3.92
CA GLN A 48 -5.40 9.21 2.47
C GLN A 48 -6.49 8.34 1.84
N LEU A 49 -6.85 7.22 2.49
CA LEU A 49 -7.90 6.33 2.03
C LEU A 49 -9.28 7.02 2.02
N GLN A 50 -9.57 7.79 3.07
CA GLN A 50 -10.81 8.59 3.16
C GLN A 50 -10.90 9.62 2.03
N HIS A 51 -9.81 10.35 1.77
CA HIS A 51 -9.75 11.32 0.68
C HIS A 51 -9.98 10.64 -0.68
N ALA A 52 -9.25 9.56 -0.96
CA ALA A 52 -9.39 8.80 -2.22
C ALA A 52 -10.83 8.28 -2.40
N SER A 53 -11.46 7.80 -1.33
CA SER A 53 -12.87 7.37 -1.37
C SER A 53 -13.85 8.52 -1.65
N GLN A 54 -13.62 9.71 -1.10
CA GLN A 54 -14.50 10.87 -1.31
C GLN A 54 -14.48 11.36 -2.75
N VAL A 55 -13.31 11.35 -3.40
CA VAL A 55 -13.19 11.68 -4.83
C VAL A 55 -13.54 10.50 -5.75
N SER A 56 -13.89 9.35 -5.16
CA SER A 56 -14.19 8.08 -5.83
C SER A 56 -13.02 7.54 -6.65
N ASP A 57 -11.78 7.79 -6.25
CA ASP A 57 -10.57 7.30 -6.94
C ASP A 57 -10.26 5.85 -6.55
N CYS A 58 -10.81 4.91 -7.32
CA CYS A 58 -10.63 3.48 -7.06
C CYS A 58 -9.19 3.00 -7.29
N GLU A 59 -8.43 3.63 -8.19
CA GLU A 59 -7.03 3.28 -8.43
C GLU A 59 -6.15 3.77 -7.29
N GLY A 60 -6.38 5.00 -6.81
CA GLY A 60 -5.75 5.56 -5.62
C GLY A 60 -5.96 4.67 -4.40
N VAL A 61 -7.20 4.25 -4.14
CA VAL A 61 -7.52 3.31 -3.04
C VAL A 61 -6.71 2.01 -3.14
N LEU A 62 -6.64 1.40 -4.33
CA LEU A 62 -5.85 0.18 -4.53
C LEU A 62 -4.35 0.41 -4.30
N SER A 63 -3.81 1.54 -4.74
CA SER A 63 -2.40 1.87 -4.54
C SER A 63 -2.05 2.05 -3.05
N ILE A 64 -2.92 2.71 -2.28
CA ILE A 64 -2.76 2.90 -0.84
C ILE A 64 -2.77 1.54 -0.14
N LEU A 65 -3.74 0.68 -0.44
CA LEU A 65 -3.85 -0.66 0.15
C LEU A 65 -2.66 -1.57 -0.18
N LYS A 66 -2.10 -1.48 -1.40
CA LYS A 66 -0.89 -2.22 -1.80
C LYS A 66 0.37 -1.73 -1.09
N THR A 67 0.44 -0.43 -0.77
CA THR A 67 1.61 0.18 -0.12
C THR A 67 1.60 -0.09 1.38
N ALA A 68 0.42 -0.17 1.98
CA ALA A 68 0.28 -0.51 3.40
C ALA A 68 0.68 -1.97 3.67
N PRO A 69 1.37 -2.27 4.78
CA PRO A 69 1.77 -3.61 5.22
C PRO A 69 0.57 -4.43 5.74
N THR A 70 -0.46 -4.59 4.90
CA THR A 70 -1.73 -5.25 5.24
C THR A 70 -1.82 -6.66 4.66
N GLY A 71 -0.82 -7.11 3.90
CA GLY A 71 -0.88 -8.37 3.16
C GLY A 71 -1.86 -8.36 1.99
N PHE A 72 -2.36 -7.19 1.58
CA PHE A 72 -3.33 -7.08 0.50
C PHE A 72 -2.74 -7.39 -0.88
N ALA A 73 -3.08 -8.56 -1.42
CA ALA A 73 -2.74 -8.99 -2.77
C ALA A 73 -4.01 -9.10 -3.63
N PRO A 74 -4.33 -8.08 -4.45
CA PRO A 74 -5.53 -8.13 -5.29
C PRO A 74 -5.35 -9.13 -6.43
N ASN A 75 -6.31 -10.06 -6.58
CA ASN A 75 -6.34 -11.05 -7.67
C ASN A 75 -6.83 -10.46 -9.02
N GLY A 76 -6.94 -9.14 -9.14
CA GLY A 76 -7.43 -8.44 -10.32
C GLY A 76 -7.30 -6.92 -10.24
N GLY A 77 -7.76 -6.21 -11.27
CA GLY A 77 -7.85 -4.74 -11.30
C GLY A 77 -9.07 -4.20 -10.54
N VAL A 78 -9.42 -2.94 -10.78
CA VAL A 78 -10.64 -2.34 -10.20
C VAL A 78 -11.87 -3.10 -10.71
N GLY A 79 -12.56 -3.79 -9.80
CA GLY A 79 -13.79 -4.52 -10.09
C GLY A 79 -15.08 -3.70 -9.92
N ASP A 80 -14.95 -2.39 -9.67
CA ASP A 80 -16.09 -1.50 -9.49
C ASP A 80 -16.77 -1.22 -10.83
N LEU A 81 -18.06 -1.59 -10.93
CA LEU A 81 -18.86 -1.41 -12.14
C LEU A 81 -19.08 0.07 -12.45
N VAL A 82 -19.27 0.93 -11.44
CA VAL A 82 -19.50 2.36 -11.62
C VAL A 82 -18.22 3.04 -12.12
N TRP A 83 -17.07 2.65 -11.56
CA TRP A 83 -15.77 3.14 -12.00
C TRP A 83 -15.44 2.70 -13.43
N ASN A 84 -15.67 1.42 -13.75
CA ASN A 84 -15.38 0.89 -15.08
C ASN A 84 -16.28 1.47 -16.17
N LEU A 85 -17.50 1.92 -15.81
CA LEU A 85 -18.43 2.58 -16.74
C LEU A 85 -18.12 4.06 -16.96
N ASN A 86 -17.46 4.72 -16.00
CA ASN A 86 -17.08 6.13 -16.11
C ASN A 86 -15.80 6.42 -15.33
N PRO A 87 -14.63 5.99 -15.85
CA PRO A 87 -13.37 6.26 -15.18
C PRO A 87 -13.15 7.77 -15.19
N ARG A 88 -13.19 8.40 -14.01
CA ARG A 88 -12.84 9.82 -13.93
C ARG A 88 -11.36 9.92 -14.31
N PRO A 89 -10.98 10.78 -15.26
CA PRO A 89 -9.57 11.01 -15.53
C PRO A 89 -8.94 11.47 -14.22
N LEU A 90 -7.91 10.75 -13.77
CA LEU A 90 -7.12 11.11 -12.59
C LEU A 90 -6.76 12.58 -12.74
N VAL A 91 -7.33 13.44 -11.89
CA VAL A 91 -6.92 14.84 -11.84
C VAL A 91 -5.49 14.78 -11.35
N ALA A 92 -4.56 14.94 -12.29
CA ALA A 92 -3.17 15.16 -11.96
C ALA A 92 -3.12 16.49 -11.21
N ASP A 93 -3.24 16.43 -9.89
CA ASP A 93 -2.86 17.54 -9.02
C ASP A 93 -1.41 17.83 -9.34
N LYS A 94 -1.22 18.87 -10.16
CA LYS A 94 0.09 19.40 -10.47
C LYS A 94 0.67 19.86 -9.15
N ALA A 95 1.58 19.05 -8.60
CA ALA A 95 2.48 19.49 -7.56
C ALA A 95 3.09 20.83 -7.98
N ASP A 96 2.92 21.80 -7.09
CA ASP A 96 3.30 23.19 -7.22
C ASP A 96 4.69 23.38 -7.84
N LYS A 97 4.75 24.20 -8.90
CA LYS A 97 6.00 24.85 -9.31
C LYS A 97 6.35 25.92 -8.27
N ALA A 98 7.14 25.54 -7.27
CA ALA A 98 7.88 26.50 -6.47
C ALA A 98 9.25 26.80 -7.12
N GLY A 99 9.44 28.05 -7.55
CA GLY A 99 10.73 28.74 -7.46
C GLY A 99 11.73 28.56 -8.60
N THR A 100 11.69 29.48 -9.58
CA THR A 100 12.90 29.92 -10.29
C THR A 100 13.63 30.94 -9.42
N VAL A 101 14.93 30.74 -9.20
CA VAL A 101 16.05 31.72 -9.19
C VAL A 101 17.13 31.27 -8.20
N GLY A 102 18.33 31.01 -8.72
CA GLY A 102 19.52 30.70 -7.94
C GLY A 102 20.67 30.21 -8.81
N LYS A 103 21.11 31.04 -9.76
CA LYS A 103 22.30 30.78 -10.60
C LYS A 103 23.54 31.22 -9.81
N ALA A 104 24.37 30.29 -9.38
CA ALA A 104 25.79 30.53 -9.11
C ALA A 104 26.56 29.23 -9.32
N GLY A 105 27.50 29.25 -10.27
CA GLY A 105 28.56 28.25 -10.36
C GLY A 105 29.35 28.23 -9.04
N THR A 106 29.99 27.12 -8.69
CA THR A 106 31.30 26.81 -9.24
C THR A 106 31.56 25.31 -9.34
N ASP A 107 32.20 24.96 -10.45
CA ASP A 107 32.93 23.73 -10.72
C ASP A 107 34.07 23.53 -9.70
N LEU A 108 34.15 22.35 -9.07
CA LEU A 108 35.40 21.79 -8.58
C LEU A 108 35.31 20.26 -8.40
N LYS A 109 35.62 19.55 -9.50
CA LYS A 109 36.55 18.41 -9.58
C LYS A 109 36.70 17.46 -8.36
N SER A 110 36.29 16.21 -8.60
CA SER A 110 37.07 14.95 -8.44
C SER A 110 37.45 14.37 -7.04
N VAL A 111 36.84 13.20 -6.74
CA VAL A 111 37.49 11.88 -6.38
C VAL A 111 38.08 11.71 -4.94
N PRO A 112 38.15 10.51 -4.32
CA PRO A 112 37.19 9.42 -4.10
C PRO A 112 37.15 8.90 -2.62
N ARG A 113 36.30 7.88 -2.41
CA ARG A 113 36.16 7.02 -1.22
C ARG A 113 37.48 6.53 -0.59
N ARG A 114 37.53 6.49 0.74
CA ARG A 114 38.40 5.56 1.48
C ARG A 114 37.60 4.75 2.52
N LYS A 115 37.82 3.45 2.46
CA LYS A 115 37.44 2.41 3.43
C LYS A 115 38.58 2.21 4.45
N LEU A 116 38.19 1.59 5.59
CA LEU A 116 39.00 0.93 6.64
C LEU A 116 39.80 1.89 7.55
N LYS A 117 39.74 1.75 8.88
CA LYS A 117 40.00 0.52 9.65
C LYS A 117 39.14 0.40 10.91
#